data_AF-A0A9D4N8W7-F1
#
_entry.id   AF-A0A9D4N8W7-F1
#
_cell.length_a   1.000
_cell.length_b   1.000
_cell.length_c   1.000
_cell.angle_alpha   90.00
_cell.angle_beta   90.00
_cell.angle_gamma   90.00
#
_symmetry.space_group_name_H-M   'P 1'
#
loop_
_entity.id
_entity.type
_entity.pdbx_description
1 polymer ?
#
loop_
_entity_poly.entity_id
_entity_poly.type
_entity_poly.pdbx_seq_one_letter_code
_entity_poly.pdbx_strand_id
1 'polypeptide(L)'
;MLLLLLLLLLLLLLLLVLLLPLLLLLLLLQLLQLLLLLLQFIGYESLLGVPIAVEKSVGPCERLIFLGLELDSVNMIVRIPLLKVEELRVAIMQ
;
A
#
# COMPACT_ATOMS: atom_id res chain seq x y z
N MET A 1 -15.63 5.88 -47.44
CA MET A 1 -15.93 5.23 -46.14
C MET A 1 -14.77 4.36 -45.65
N LEU A 2 -14.28 3.40 -46.44
CA LEU A 2 -13.15 2.51 -46.06
C LEU A 2 -11.84 3.25 -45.73
N LEU A 3 -11.45 4.24 -46.55
CA LEU A 3 -10.23 5.04 -46.33
C LEU A 3 -10.25 5.81 -45.01
N LEU A 4 -11.41 6.40 -44.67
CA LEU A 4 -11.61 7.12 -43.41
C LEU A 4 -11.47 6.19 -42.21
N LEU A 5 -12.02 4.97 -42.32
CA LEU A 5 -11.92 3.94 -41.29
C LEU A 5 -10.46 3.50 -41.08
N LEU A 6 -9.70 3.34 -42.17
CA LEU A 6 -8.29 2.97 -42.12
C LEU A 6 -7.44 4.06 -41.46
N LEU A 7 -7.71 5.33 -41.78
CA LEU A 7 -7.02 6.48 -41.21
C LEU A 7 -7.28 6.60 -39.70
N LEU A 8 -8.52 6.37 -39.28
CA LEU A 8 -8.91 6.35 -37.86
C LEU A 8 -8.19 5.23 -37.10
N LEU A 9 -8.11 4.03 -37.68
CA LEU A 9 -7.42 2.89 -37.07
C LEU A 9 -5.92 3.19 -36.88
N LEU A 10 -5.29 3.82 -37.88
CA LEU A 10 -3.88 4.16 -37.84
C LEU A 10 -3.58 5.25 -36.80
N LEU A 11 -4.47 6.23 -36.66
CA LEU A 11 -4.41 7.24 -35.60
C LEU A 11 -4.54 6.61 -34.20
N LEU A 12 -5.48 5.67 -34.03
CA LEU A 12 -5.68 4.97 -32.76
C LEU A 12 -4.46 4.11 -32.39
N LEU A 13 -3.88 3.42 -33.36
CA LEU A 13 -2.66 2.65 -33.18
C LEU A 13 -1.49 3.55 -32.76
N LEU A 14 -1.32 4.69 -33.44
CA LEU A 14 -0.29 5.67 -33.09
C LEU A 14 -0.47 6.20 -31.66
N LEU A 15 -1.71 6.51 -31.27
CA LEU A 15 -2.03 6.94 -29.91
C LEU A 15 -1.68 5.86 -28.88
N LEU A 16 -2.03 4.60 -29.15
CA LEU A 16 -1.72 3.48 -28.25
C LEU A 16 -0.21 3.28 -28.08
N VAL A 17 0.54 3.33 -29.18
CA VAL A 17 2.01 3.22 -29.19
C VAL A 17 2.66 4.34 -28.38
N LEU A 18 2.08 5.54 -28.38
CA LEU A 18 2.59 6.67 -27.61
C LEU A 18 2.18 6.61 -26.13
N LEU A 19 0.96 6.17 -25.83
CA LEU A 19 0.39 6.22 -24.49
C LEU A 19 0.85 5.07 -23.59
N LEU A 20 1.06 3.88 -24.16
CA LEU A 20 1.54 2.71 -23.42
C LEU A 20 2.91 2.94 -22.72
N PRO A 21 3.96 3.43 -23.40
CA PRO A 21 5.26 3.67 -22.74
C PRO A 21 5.17 4.80 -21.71
N LEU A 22 4.32 5.81 -21.93
CA LEU A 22 4.10 6.88 -20.95
C LEU A 22 3.47 6.34 -19.67
N LEU A 23 2.48 5.45 -19.80
CA LEU A 23 1.80 4.83 -18.66
C LEU A 23 2.75 3.91 -17.88
N LEU A 24 3.59 3.16 -18.59
CA LEU A 24 4.64 2.35 -17.98
C LEU A 24 5.66 3.20 -17.23
N LEU A 25 6.11 4.32 -17.81
CA LEU A 25 7.02 5.26 -17.17
C LEU A 25 6.42 5.83 -15.88
N LEU A 26 5.13 6.18 -15.91
CA LEU A 26 4.42 6.72 -14.76
C LEU A 26 4.34 5.70 -13.61
N LEU A 27 4.05 4.43 -13.95
CA LEU A 27 4.01 3.33 -12.98
C LEU A 27 5.41 3.06 -12.38
N LEU A 28 6.46 3.11 -13.19
CA LEU A 28 7.84 2.97 -12.73
C LEU A 28 8.25 4.11 -11.80
N LEU A 29 7.81 5.35 -12.10
CA LEU A 29 8.08 6.51 -11.27
C LEU A 29 7.37 6.41 -9.91
N GLN A 30 6.13 5.92 -9.86
CA GLN A 30 5.41 5.64 -8.62
C GLN A 30 6.12 4.56 -7.78
N LEU A 31 6.59 3.49 -8.41
CA LEU A 31 7.35 2.45 -7.73
C LEU A 31 8.66 2.99 -7.14
N LEU A 32 9.37 3.84 -7.88
CA LEU A 32 10.60 4.47 -7.41
C LEU A 32 10.35 5.37 -6.20
N GLN A 33 9.26 6.14 -6.20
CA GLN A 33 8.86 6.97 -5.06
C GLN A 33 8.60 6.12 -3.81
N LEU A 34 7.91 4.98 -3.95
CA LEU A 34 7.67 4.05 -2.85
C LEU A 34 8.99 3.48 -2.29
N LEU A 35 9.93 3.10 -3.16
CA LEU A 35 11.24 2.61 -2.77
C LEU A 35 12.05 3.67 -2.01
N LEU A 36 12.00 4.92 -2.48
CA LEU A 36 12.71 6.03 -1.84
C LEU A 36 12.17 6.30 -0.43
N LEU A 37 10.85 6.22 -0.24
CA LEU A 37 10.20 6.37 1.06
C LEU A 37 10.65 5.27 2.04
N LEU A 38 10.74 4.02 1.58
CA LEU A 38 11.24 2.90 2.39
C LEU A 38 12.69 3.10 2.80
N LEU A 39 13.55 3.57 1.88
CA LEU A 39 14.95 3.89 2.18
C LEU A 39 15.08 5.02 3.21
N GLN A 40 14.25 6.06 3.11
CA GLN A 40 14.22 7.14 4.09
C GLN A 40 13.86 6.61 5.48
N PHE A 41 12.85 5.75 5.59
CA PHE A 41 12.42 5.18 6.87
C PHE A 41 13.55 4.43 7.59
N ILE A 42 14.32 3.62 6.86
CA ILE A 42 15.48 2.90 7.40
C ILE A 42 16.59 3.89 7.79
N GLY A 43 16.83 4.93 6.98
CA GLY A 43 17.83 5.97 7.28
C GLY A 43 17.55 6.70 8.60
N TYR A 44 16.28 6.91 8.95
CA TYR A 44 15.91 7.61 10.19
C TYR A 44 16.33 6.87 11.46
N GLU A 45 16.53 5.55 11.45
CA GLU A 45 17.04 4.80 12.62
C GLU A 45 18.40 5.34 13.06
N SER A 46 19.30 5.51 12.08
CA SER A 46 20.64 6.04 12.31
C SER A 46 20.65 7.50 12.74
N LEU A 47 19.68 8.29 12.28
CA LEU A 47 19.55 9.70 12.63
C LEU A 47 18.97 9.89 14.04
N LEU A 48 17.92 9.14 14.37
CA LEU A 48 17.22 9.25 15.65
C LEU A 48 17.93 8.48 16.77
N GLY A 49 18.83 7.54 16.43
CA GLY A 49 19.52 6.68 17.39
C GLY A 49 18.60 5.67 18.07
N VAL A 50 17.39 5.47 17.54
CA VAL A 50 16.39 4.54 18.06
C VAL A 50 16.18 3.43 17.02
N PRO A 51 16.58 2.18 17.31
CA PRO A 51 16.41 1.08 16.39
C PRO A 51 14.94 0.68 16.27
N ILE A 52 14.50 0.27 15.08
CA ILE A 52 13.18 -0.32 14.86
C ILE A 52 13.19 -1.73 15.46
N ALA A 53 12.19 -2.01 16.29
CA ALA A 53 11.93 -3.36 16.79
C ALA A 53 11.30 -4.20 15.67
N VAL A 54 12.13 -4.94 14.92
CA VAL A 54 11.72 -5.73 13.74
C VAL A 54 10.61 -6.72 14.09
N GLU A 55 10.65 -7.32 15.28
CA GLU A 55 9.67 -8.28 15.77
C GLU A 55 8.30 -7.67 16.09
N LYS A 56 8.23 -6.34 16.22
CA LYS A 56 6.98 -5.58 16.45
C LYS A 56 6.55 -4.77 15.24
N SER A 57 7.39 -4.75 14.21
CA SER A 57 7.18 -3.96 13.02
C SER A 57 6.66 -4.85 11.92
N VAL A 58 5.67 -4.35 11.18
CA VAL A 58 5.10 -5.02 10.03
C VAL A 58 5.15 -4.07 8.86
N GLY A 59 5.31 -4.62 7.65
CA GLY A 59 5.17 -3.84 6.43
C GLY A 59 3.71 -3.41 6.19
N PRO A 60 3.41 -2.88 5.00
CA PRO A 60 2.04 -2.61 4.60
C PRO A 60 1.14 -3.83 4.85
N CYS A 61 0.08 -3.66 5.62
CA CYS A 61 -0.83 -4.72 6.01
C CYS A 61 -2.28 -4.22 6.02
N GLU A 62 -3.21 -5.14 5.85
CA GLU A 62 -4.65 -4.85 5.85
C GLU A 62 -5.23 -4.72 7.26
N ARG A 63 -4.55 -5.30 8.25
CA ARG A 63 -4.95 -5.31 9.65
C ARG A 63 -3.76 -5.03 10.54
N LEU A 64 -3.90 -4.05 11.43
CA LEU A 64 -2.85 -3.64 12.36
C LEU A 64 -3.43 -3.41 13.76
N ILE A 65 -2.77 -3.96 14.78
CA ILE A 65 -3.07 -3.58 16.16
C ILE A 65 -2.28 -2.31 16.48
N PHE A 66 -2.98 -1.21 16.69
CA PHE A 66 -2.41 0.08 17.04
C PHE A 66 -3.10 0.66 18.27
N LEU A 67 -2.31 1.05 19.27
CA LEU A 67 -2.82 1.54 20.57
C LEU A 67 -3.87 0.61 21.21
N GLY A 68 -3.71 -0.69 20.99
CA GLY A 68 -4.58 -1.72 21.58
C GLY A 68 -5.92 -1.92 20.89
N LEU A 69 -6.15 -1.29 19.74
CA LEU A 69 -7.29 -1.52 18.86
C LEU A 69 -6.81 -2.15 17.55
N GLU A 70 -7.64 -2.98 16.94
CA GLU A 70 -7.39 -3.52 15.62
C GLU A 70 -8.03 -2.61 14.57
N LEU A 71 -7.20 -2.09 13.66
CA LEU A 71 -7.61 -1.35 12.48
C LEU A 71 -7.74 -2.33 11.32
N ASP A 72 -8.90 -2.38 10.67
CA ASP A 72 -9.16 -3.25 9.51
C ASP A 72 -9.49 -2.39 8.29
N SER A 73 -8.55 -2.27 7.36
CA SER A 73 -8.69 -1.42 6.17
C SER A 73 -9.53 -2.06 5.06
N VAL A 74 -9.75 -3.37 5.09
CA VAL A 74 -10.62 -4.06 4.11
C VAL A 74 -12.08 -3.79 4.43
N ASN A 75 -12.45 -3.90 5.70
CA ASN A 75 -13.82 -3.69 6.16
C ASN A 75 -14.08 -2.25 6.62
N MET A 76 -13.04 -1.40 6.67
CA MET A 76 -13.12 -0.02 7.15
C MET A 76 -13.68 0.10 8.57
N ILE A 77 -13.25 -0.77 9.47
CA ILE A 77 -13.72 -0.81 10.87
C ILE A 77 -12.57 -0.78 11.87
N VAL A 78 -12.88 -0.33 13.08
CA VAL A 78 -12.01 -0.39 14.26
C VAL A 78 -12.67 -1.29 15.29
N ARG A 79 -11.94 -2.29 15.82
CA ARG A 79 -12.47 -3.24 16.80
C ARG A 79 -11.48 -3.54 17.92
N ILE A 80 -11.99 -4.11 19.02
CA ILE A 80 -11.12 -4.68 20.05
C ILE A 80 -10.49 -5.97 19.48
N PRO A 81 -9.16 -6.16 19.59
CA PRO A 81 -8.51 -7.39 19.17
C PRO A 81 -9.11 -8.62 19.87
N LEU A 82 -9.32 -9.70 19.14
CA LEU A 82 -9.95 -10.93 19.66
C LEU A 82 -9.28 -11.44 20.93
N LEU A 83 -7.96 -11.39 20.98
CA LEU A 83 -7.18 -11.86 22.13
C LEU A 83 -7.54 -11.09 23.42
N LYS A 84 -7.74 -9.76 23.32
CA LYS A 84 -8.19 -8.94 24.45
C LYS A 84 -9.65 -9.22 24.85
N VAL A 85 -10.51 -9.55 23.88
CA VAL A 85 -11.90 -9.93 24.16
C VAL A 85 -11.93 -11.22 24.98
N GLU A 86 -11.09 -12.18 24.64
CA GLU A 86 -10.98 -13.44 25.38
C GLU A 86 -10.40 -13.24 26.79
N GLU A 87 -9.35 -12.42 26.94
CA GLU A 87 -8.80 -12.05 28.24
C GLU A 87 -9.87 -11.42 29.16
N LEU A 88 -10.68 -10.50 28.62
CA LEU A 88 -11.77 -9.87 29.36
C LEU A 88 -12.87 -10.88 29.73
N ARG A 89 -13.22 -11.80 28.81
CA ARG A 89 -14.21 -12.84 29.09
C ARG A 89 -13.78 -13.70 30.27
N VAL A 90 -12.51 -14.12 30.30
CA VAL A 90 -11.95 -14.90 31.41
C VAL A 90 -11.99 -14.10 32.71
N ALA A 91 -11.63 -12.81 32.69
CA ALA A 91 -11.61 -11.97 33.88
C ALA A 91 -13.01 -11.71 34.48
N ILE A 92 -14.06 -11.68 33.64
CA ILE A 92 -15.44 -11.40 34.08
C ILE A 92 -16.16 -12.68 34.57
N MET A 93 -15.81 -13.85 34.04
CA MET A 93 -16.46 -15.13 34.39
C MET A 93 -15.82 -15.85 35.60
N GLN A 94 -14.82 -15.25 36.25
CA GLN A 94 -14.25 -15.69 37.53
C GLN A 94 -15.05 -15.13 38.71
#